data_AF-A0A174VZ25-F1
#
_entry.id   AF-A0A174VZ25-F1
#
_cell.length_a   1.000
_cell.length_b   1.000
_cell.length_c   1.000
_cell.angle_alpha   90.00
_cell.angle_beta   90.00
_cell.angle_gamma   90.00
#
_symmetry.space_group_name_H-M   'P 1'
#
loop_
_entity.id
_entity.type
_entity.pdbx_description
1 polymer ?
#
loop_
_entity_poly.entity_id
_entity_poly.type
_entity_poly.pdbx_seq_one_letter_code
_entity_poly.pdbx_strand_id
1 'polypeptide(L)'
;MSKKPENLNTIRQSCGSRVVVNGVSCISPITDRGMYDSSLLYSAAKNKHAKESLVWNPMSEDWKENCRDEFWFQDTVEEAIRLHPQMDRRLFALKERLLSFAGEAVCLPAYEPDLENILSYGQFWLGYNAERMRGEDCHCHSNSALLWEVNKDKTVICTGYALSADGMWRQHSWLIHRKPRSNRVVETTEPRILYYGFAMTPELCEKFVSDNVW
;
A
#
# COMPACT_ATOMS: atom_id res chain seq x y z
N MET A 1 -7.31 10.12 -31.04
CA MET A 1 -6.29 9.06 -30.86
C MET A 1 -6.75 8.18 -29.71
N SER A 2 -7.09 6.91 -29.96
CA SER A 2 -7.46 5.99 -28.89
C SER A 2 -6.22 5.74 -28.04
N LYS A 3 -6.25 6.07 -26.74
CA LYS A 3 -5.21 5.61 -25.81
C LYS A 3 -5.20 4.08 -25.86
N LYS A 4 -4.01 3.47 -25.90
CA LYS A 4 -3.89 2.03 -25.70
C LYS A 4 -4.42 1.70 -24.30
N PRO A 5 -5.09 0.55 -24.10
CA PRO A 5 -5.50 0.12 -22.77
C PRO A 5 -4.29 0.08 -21.84
N GLU A 6 -4.39 0.74 -20.70
CA GLU A 6 -3.33 0.78 -19.68
C GLU A 6 -3.34 -0.58 -18.96
N ASN A 7 -2.29 -1.39 -19.14
CA ASN A 7 -2.14 -2.64 -18.38
C ASN A 7 -1.56 -2.36 -16.98
N LEU A 8 -1.63 -3.34 -16.08
CA LEU A 8 -1.15 -3.23 -14.69
C LEU A 8 0.31 -2.77 -14.59
N ASN A 9 1.19 -3.24 -15.47
CA ASN A 9 2.58 -2.77 -15.51
C ASN A 9 2.69 -1.29 -15.88
N THR A 10 1.91 -0.84 -16.87
CA THR A 10 1.88 0.57 -17.30
C THR A 10 1.38 1.47 -16.17
N ILE A 11 0.30 1.06 -15.51
CA ILE A 11 -0.27 1.78 -14.37
C ILE A 11 0.74 1.86 -13.22
N ARG A 12 1.31 0.72 -12.82
CA ARG A 12 2.33 0.61 -11.77
C ARG A 12 3.45 1.63 -11.98
N GLN A 13 4.02 1.66 -13.19
CA GLN A 13 5.08 2.61 -13.56
C GLN A 13 4.61 4.06 -13.46
N SER A 14 3.40 4.37 -13.93
CA SER A 14 2.86 5.74 -13.91
C SER A 14 2.46 6.23 -12.51
N CYS A 15 2.16 5.31 -11.58
CA CYS A 15 1.70 5.60 -10.22
C CYS A 15 2.82 5.56 -9.17
N GLY A 16 4.07 5.31 -9.57
CA GLY A 16 5.23 5.22 -8.69
C GLY A 16 5.55 6.52 -7.91
N SER A 17 6.63 6.48 -7.14
CA SER A 17 7.15 7.63 -6.42
C SER A 17 8.13 8.43 -7.30
N ARG A 18 8.31 9.72 -7.01
CA ARG A 18 9.38 10.48 -7.67
C ARG A 18 10.72 10.13 -7.05
N VAL A 19 11.59 9.52 -7.86
CA VAL A 19 12.94 9.12 -7.49
C VAL A 19 13.95 9.80 -8.41
N VAL A 20 15.20 9.86 -7.98
CA VAL A 20 16.35 10.24 -8.81
C VAL A 20 17.22 9.01 -8.94
N VAL A 21 17.33 8.49 -10.16
CA VAL A 21 18.14 7.33 -10.52
C VAL A 21 19.20 7.79 -11.50
N ASN A 22 20.48 7.54 -11.20
CA ASN A 22 21.61 7.97 -12.03
C ASN A 22 21.57 9.47 -12.39
N GLY A 23 21.16 10.33 -11.45
CA GLY A 23 21.04 11.78 -11.65
C GLY A 23 19.79 12.24 -12.41
N VAL A 24 18.94 11.33 -12.89
CA VAL A 24 17.71 11.66 -13.63
C VAL A 24 16.49 11.51 -12.73
N SER A 25 15.67 12.57 -12.63
CA SER A 25 14.43 12.52 -11.87
C SER A 25 13.28 11.93 -12.70
N CYS A 26 12.71 10.82 -12.24
CA CYS A 26 11.62 10.13 -12.89
C CYS A 26 10.54 9.69 -11.89
N ILE A 27 9.41 9.20 -12.41
CA ILE A 27 8.43 8.44 -11.63
C ILE A 27 8.80 6.97 -11.79
N SER A 28 8.95 6.26 -10.68
CA SER A 28 9.31 4.85 -10.68
C SER A 28 8.70 4.15 -9.46
N PRO A 29 8.23 2.89 -9.59
CA PRO A 29 7.76 2.11 -8.47
C PRO A 29 8.90 1.82 -7.50
N ILE A 30 8.67 1.96 -6.19
CA ILE A 30 9.59 1.43 -5.18
C ILE A 30 9.14 0.00 -4.88
N THR A 31 9.96 -1.00 -5.19
CA THR A 31 9.54 -2.41 -5.13
C THR A 31 9.95 -3.13 -3.86
N ASP A 32 11.00 -2.64 -3.21
CA ASP A 32 11.63 -3.27 -2.04
C ASP A 32 12.47 -2.24 -1.26
N ARG A 33 12.98 -2.70 -0.11
CA ARG A 33 13.78 -1.89 0.80
C ARG A 33 15.12 -1.46 0.22
N GLY A 34 15.77 -2.33 -0.56
CA GLY A 34 17.06 -2.02 -1.18
C GLY A 34 16.96 -0.90 -2.21
N MET A 35 15.91 -0.92 -3.04
CA MET A 35 15.61 0.17 -3.96
C MET A 35 15.31 1.48 -3.22
N TYR A 36 14.53 1.41 -2.14
CA TYR A 36 14.25 2.59 -1.30
C TYR A 36 15.52 3.19 -0.69
N ASP A 37 16.39 2.35 -0.12
CA ASP A 37 17.61 2.79 0.56
C ASP A 37 18.62 3.38 -0.42
N SER A 38 18.74 2.82 -1.62
CA SER A 38 19.64 3.32 -2.67
C SER A 38 19.09 4.51 -3.47
N SER A 39 17.76 4.71 -3.48
CA SER A 39 17.13 5.81 -4.21
C SER A 39 17.25 7.15 -3.48
N LEU A 40 17.28 8.23 -4.26
CA LEU A 40 17.09 9.59 -3.76
C LEU A 40 15.66 10.06 -4.07
N LEU A 41 14.87 10.32 -3.03
CA LEU A 41 13.47 10.74 -3.16
C LEU A 41 13.36 12.25 -3.40
N TYR A 42 12.87 12.65 -4.57
CA TYR A 42 12.69 14.05 -5.02
C TYR A 42 13.97 14.93 -5.06
N SER A 43 14.62 15.16 -3.91
CA SER A 43 15.81 15.98 -3.72
C SER A 43 16.54 15.56 -2.43
N ALA A 44 17.78 16.00 -2.19
CA ALA A 44 18.53 15.67 -0.96
C ALA A 44 17.75 15.96 0.34
N ALA A 45 17.17 17.16 0.46
CA ALA A 45 16.41 17.57 1.64
C ALA A 45 15.12 16.75 1.81
N LYS A 46 14.35 16.54 0.73
CA LYS A 46 13.12 15.75 0.78
C LYS A 46 13.40 14.28 1.05
N ASN A 47 14.50 13.75 0.53
CA ASN A 47 14.95 12.39 0.79
C ASN A 47 15.29 12.18 2.26
N LYS A 48 16.08 13.10 2.85
CA LYS A 48 16.39 13.05 4.28
C LYS A 48 15.11 13.01 5.11
N HIS A 49 14.20 13.95 4.88
CA HIS A 49 12.93 14.03 5.61
C HIS A 49 12.06 12.77 5.40
N ALA A 50 11.94 12.28 4.17
CA ALA A 50 11.18 11.07 3.88
C ALA A 50 11.75 9.85 4.61
N LYS A 51 13.09 9.70 4.65
CA LYS A 51 13.76 8.61 5.38
C LYS A 51 13.59 8.74 6.89
N GLU A 52 13.70 9.96 7.43
CA GLU A 52 13.48 10.23 8.87
C GLU A 52 12.02 10.09 9.30
N SER A 53 11.06 10.19 8.36
CA SER A 53 9.63 9.99 8.64
C SER A 53 9.22 8.52 8.72
N LEU A 54 10.10 7.59 8.35
CA LEU A 54 9.84 6.16 8.42
C LEU A 54 10.06 5.64 9.85
N VAL A 55 9.16 6.02 10.75
CA VAL A 55 9.23 5.69 12.18
C VAL A 55 7.87 5.20 12.66
N TRP A 56 7.86 4.08 13.38
CA TRP A 56 6.70 3.50 14.06
C TRP A 56 7.09 3.12 15.49
N ASN A 57 6.09 2.97 16.35
CA ASN A 57 6.27 2.41 17.68
C ASN A 57 6.16 0.88 17.60
N PRO A 58 7.03 0.14 18.30
CA PRO A 58 6.84 -1.29 18.49
C PRO A 58 5.48 -1.58 19.12
N MET A 59 4.90 -2.73 18.77
CA MET A 59 3.71 -3.27 19.42
C MET A 59 3.99 -3.50 20.91
N SER A 60 3.04 -3.17 21.78
CA SER A 60 3.17 -3.48 23.21
C SER A 60 3.12 -4.99 23.44
N GLU A 61 3.79 -5.47 24.47
CA GLU A 61 3.80 -6.90 24.82
C GLU A 61 2.37 -7.41 25.13
N ASP A 62 1.55 -6.63 25.83
CA ASP A 62 0.13 -6.95 26.06
C ASP A 62 -0.64 -7.15 24.75
N TRP A 63 -0.35 -6.33 23.74
CA TRP A 63 -1.02 -6.45 22.46
C TRP A 63 -0.53 -7.67 21.67
N LYS A 64 0.77 -7.96 21.69
CA LYS A 64 1.32 -9.19 21.11
C LYS A 64 0.71 -10.43 21.75
N GLU A 65 0.54 -10.42 23.08
CA GLU A 65 -0.12 -11.49 23.82
C GLU A 65 -1.55 -11.70 23.32
N ASN A 66 -2.32 -10.61 23.16
CA ASN A 66 -3.69 -10.67 22.64
C ASN A 66 -3.78 -11.19 21.19
N CYS A 67 -2.70 -11.11 20.41
CA CYS A 67 -2.66 -11.61 19.03
C CYS A 67 -2.13 -13.05 18.93
N ARG A 68 -1.69 -13.69 20.02
CA ARG A 68 -1.02 -15.01 19.95
C ARG A 68 -1.87 -16.12 19.37
N ASP A 69 -3.19 -16.04 19.50
CA ASP A 69 -4.10 -17.06 18.98
C ASP A 69 -4.54 -16.77 17.54
N GLU A 70 -4.10 -15.65 16.96
CA GLU A 70 -4.41 -15.26 15.60
C GLU A 70 -3.45 -15.93 14.61
N PHE A 71 -4.00 -16.54 13.55
CA PHE A 71 -3.19 -17.26 12.56
C PHE A 71 -2.16 -16.35 11.87
N TRP A 72 -2.51 -15.08 11.61
CA TRP A 72 -1.67 -14.11 10.92
C TRP A 72 -0.51 -13.60 11.78
N PHE A 73 -0.60 -13.77 13.10
CA PHE A 73 0.44 -13.36 14.03
C PHE A 73 1.58 -14.38 14.14
N GLN A 74 1.34 -15.64 13.75
CA GLN A 74 2.34 -16.72 13.85
C GLN A 74 3.57 -16.47 12.95
N ASP A 75 4.73 -16.91 13.40
CA ASP A 75 6.00 -16.73 12.67
C ASP A 75 6.12 -17.67 11.48
N THR A 76 5.52 -18.86 11.56
CA THR A 76 5.61 -19.88 10.52
C THR A 76 4.28 -20.15 9.83
N VAL A 77 4.36 -20.55 8.55
CA VAL A 77 3.19 -20.96 7.76
C VAL A 77 2.54 -22.19 8.41
N GLU A 78 3.34 -23.09 8.97
CA GLU A 78 2.89 -24.33 9.60
C GLU A 78 2.08 -24.07 10.89
N GLU A 79 2.45 -23.10 11.70
CA GLU A 79 1.66 -22.65 12.86
C GLU A 79 0.36 -21.98 12.42
N ALA A 80 0.44 -21.09 11.44
CA ALA A 80 -0.73 -20.39 10.93
C ALA A 80 -1.76 -21.36 10.31
N ILE A 81 -1.31 -22.38 9.56
CA ILE A 81 -2.21 -23.42 9.00
C ILE A 81 -2.87 -24.24 10.10
N ARG A 82 -2.17 -24.53 11.20
CA ARG A 82 -2.78 -25.25 12.33
C ARG A 82 -3.97 -24.50 12.92
N LEU A 83 -3.89 -23.16 12.97
CA LEU A 83 -4.96 -22.30 13.47
C LEU A 83 -6.04 -22.02 12.40
N HIS A 84 -5.64 -21.88 11.14
CA HIS A 84 -6.56 -21.61 10.02
C HIS A 84 -6.24 -22.47 8.78
N PRO A 85 -6.72 -23.73 8.71
CA PRO A 85 -6.32 -24.69 7.68
C PRO A 85 -6.66 -24.28 6.24
N GLN A 86 -7.63 -23.39 6.05
CA GLN A 86 -8.09 -22.93 4.74
C GLN A 86 -7.36 -21.67 4.23
N MET A 87 -6.38 -21.15 4.98
CA MET A 87 -5.73 -19.90 4.60
C MET A 87 -4.90 -20.08 3.32
N ASP A 88 -4.83 -19.04 2.50
CA ASP A 88 -3.89 -19.03 1.38
C ASP A 88 -2.44 -18.89 1.91
N ARG A 89 -1.62 -19.93 1.70
CA ARG A 89 -0.21 -19.94 2.15
C ARG A 89 0.61 -18.78 1.59
N ARG A 90 0.24 -18.21 0.45
CA ARG A 90 0.93 -17.07 -0.17
C ARG A 90 0.79 -15.78 0.64
N LEU A 91 -0.15 -15.70 1.58
CA LEU A 91 -0.26 -14.59 2.53
C LEU A 91 1.03 -14.38 3.33
N PHE A 92 1.80 -15.44 3.60
CA PHE A 92 3.08 -15.31 4.29
C PHE A 92 4.20 -14.77 3.40
N ALA A 93 4.14 -14.96 2.08
CA ALA A 93 5.04 -14.28 1.15
C ALA A 93 4.76 -12.77 1.13
N LEU A 94 3.49 -12.38 1.25
CA LEU A 94 3.11 -10.98 1.44
C LEU A 94 3.58 -10.45 2.79
N LYS A 95 3.37 -11.20 3.88
CA LYS A 95 3.87 -10.86 5.24
C LYS A 95 5.36 -10.59 5.22
N GLU A 96 6.16 -11.51 4.69
CA GLU A 96 7.61 -11.38 4.59
C GLU A 96 8.00 -10.11 3.81
N ARG A 97 7.33 -9.85 2.68
CA ARG A 97 7.61 -8.66 1.87
C ARG A 97 7.34 -7.36 2.64
N LEU A 98 6.22 -7.26 3.33
CA LEU A 98 5.86 -6.07 4.12
C LEU A 98 6.86 -5.85 5.25
N LEU A 99 7.14 -6.89 6.03
CA LEU A 99 8.02 -6.83 7.21
C LEU A 99 9.50 -6.64 6.82
N SER A 100 9.92 -7.11 5.64
CA SER A 100 11.26 -6.81 5.11
C SER A 100 11.50 -5.32 4.87
N PHE A 101 10.42 -4.53 4.74
CA PHE A 101 10.50 -3.09 4.55
C PHE A 101 10.43 -2.33 5.87
N ALA A 102 9.39 -2.59 6.67
CA ALA A 102 9.15 -1.92 7.96
C ALA A 102 8.02 -2.62 8.74
N GLY A 103 7.78 -2.17 9.98
CA GLY A 103 6.72 -2.69 10.84
C GLY A 103 7.14 -3.93 11.63
N GLU A 104 6.17 -4.51 12.33
CA GLU A 104 6.39 -5.64 13.25
C GLU A 104 5.40 -6.78 13.01
N ALA A 105 4.17 -6.48 12.60
CA ALA A 105 3.17 -7.49 12.26
C ALA A 105 2.29 -7.05 11.09
N VAL A 106 1.58 -8.03 10.52
CA VAL A 106 0.63 -7.82 9.43
C VAL A 106 -0.68 -8.50 9.81
N CYS A 107 -1.74 -7.70 9.96
CA CYS A 107 -3.08 -8.20 10.19
C CYS A 107 -3.65 -8.68 8.85
N LEU A 108 -3.56 -9.99 8.61
CA LEU A 108 -3.97 -10.62 7.35
C LEU A 108 -5.37 -11.22 7.49
N PRO A 109 -6.27 -11.02 6.51
CA PRO A 109 -7.47 -11.84 6.40
C PRO A 109 -7.08 -13.26 5.97
N ALA A 110 -7.89 -14.26 6.31
CA ALA A 110 -7.66 -15.64 5.87
C ALA A 110 -7.69 -15.80 4.33
N TYR A 111 -8.37 -14.87 3.65
CA TYR A 111 -8.46 -14.79 2.21
C TYR A 111 -8.31 -13.33 1.77
N GLU A 112 -7.42 -13.11 0.80
CA GLU A 112 -7.17 -11.81 0.17
C GLU A 112 -7.48 -11.93 -1.33
N PRO A 113 -8.61 -11.36 -1.81
CA PRO A 113 -9.04 -11.51 -3.20
C PRO A 113 -8.04 -10.94 -4.21
N ASP A 114 -7.29 -9.91 -3.82
CA ASP A 114 -6.33 -9.23 -4.68
C ASP A 114 -4.89 -9.75 -4.52
N LEU A 115 -4.68 -10.87 -3.80
CA LEU A 115 -3.36 -11.35 -3.40
C LEU A 115 -2.39 -11.52 -4.58
N GLU A 116 -2.88 -12.06 -5.69
CA GLU A 116 -2.07 -12.22 -6.91
C GLU A 116 -1.58 -10.87 -7.45
N ASN A 117 -2.47 -9.88 -7.52
CA ASN A 117 -2.12 -8.55 -8.01
C ASN A 117 -1.18 -7.81 -7.05
N ILE A 118 -1.42 -7.94 -5.74
CA ILE A 118 -0.56 -7.36 -4.70
C ILE A 118 0.86 -7.93 -4.80
N LEU A 119 1.01 -9.26 -4.94
CA LEU A 119 2.32 -9.91 -5.04
C LEU A 119 3.05 -9.58 -6.34
N SER A 120 2.33 -9.55 -7.46
CA SER A 120 2.90 -9.38 -8.81
C SER A 120 3.16 -7.92 -9.19
N TYR A 121 2.27 -7.01 -8.78
CA TYR A 121 2.30 -5.59 -9.19
C TYR A 121 2.45 -4.62 -8.02
N GLY A 122 2.62 -5.12 -6.80
CA GLY A 122 2.77 -4.31 -5.60
C GLY A 122 3.97 -3.36 -5.66
N GLN A 123 3.81 -2.19 -5.05
CA GLN A 123 4.84 -1.19 -4.85
C GLN A 123 4.61 -0.41 -3.55
N PHE A 124 5.64 0.26 -3.07
CA PHE A 124 5.60 1.09 -1.88
C PHE A 124 5.35 2.57 -2.21
N TRP A 125 4.56 3.21 -1.34
CA TRP A 125 4.41 4.66 -1.26
C TRP A 125 4.63 5.13 0.17
N LEU A 126 5.19 6.34 0.30
CA LEU A 126 5.46 6.95 1.59
C LEU A 126 4.30 7.85 2.01
N GLY A 127 3.95 7.82 3.29
CA GLY A 127 2.81 8.58 3.81
C GLY A 127 3.10 9.98 4.31
N TYR A 128 4.37 10.35 4.52
CA TYR A 128 4.76 11.66 5.09
C TYR A 128 4.22 12.89 4.32
N ASN A 129 3.89 12.71 3.04
CA ASN A 129 3.37 13.77 2.17
C ASN A 129 1.99 13.44 1.59
N ALA A 130 1.27 12.48 2.19
CA ALA A 130 -0.07 12.11 1.78
C ALA A 130 -1.03 13.31 1.94
N GLU A 131 -1.90 13.48 0.96
CA GLU A 131 -2.99 14.46 1.00
C GLU A 131 -4.17 13.86 1.75
N ARG A 132 -4.62 14.49 2.83
CA ARG A 132 -5.76 13.99 3.61
C ARG A 132 -7.07 14.51 3.04
N MET A 133 -7.94 13.60 2.60
CA MET A 133 -9.29 13.88 2.15
C MET A 133 -10.26 13.08 3.02
N ARG A 134 -10.56 13.62 4.21
CA ARG A 134 -11.29 12.90 5.25
C ARG A 134 -12.66 12.42 4.74
N GLY A 135 -12.87 11.12 4.79
CA GLY A 135 -14.17 10.45 4.66
C GLY A 135 -14.60 9.84 6.00
N GLU A 136 -15.44 8.82 5.94
CA GLU A 136 -15.92 8.10 7.12
C GLU A 136 -14.83 7.18 7.71
N ASP A 137 -14.75 7.13 9.03
CA ASP A 137 -13.72 6.34 9.73
C ASP A 137 -13.91 4.83 9.43
N CYS A 138 -12.83 4.08 9.25
CA CYS A 138 -12.84 2.65 8.89
C CYS A 138 -13.51 2.29 7.54
N HIS A 139 -13.92 3.27 6.73
CA HIS A 139 -14.57 3.07 5.43
C HIS A 139 -13.62 3.32 4.25
N CYS A 140 -12.35 2.91 4.33
CA CYS A 140 -11.32 3.28 3.36
C CYS A 140 -11.63 2.84 1.92
N HIS A 141 -12.29 1.70 1.72
CA HIS A 141 -12.65 1.20 0.39
C HIS A 141 -13.76 2.05 -0.24
N SER A 142 -14.89 2.23 0.45
CA SER A 142 -16.00 3.06 -0.04
C SER A 142 -15.62 4.53 -0.16
N ASN A 143 -14.83 5.08 0.76
CA ASN A 143 -14.30 6.44 0.66
C ASN A 143 -13.42 6.63 -0.59
N SER A 144 -12.52 5.68 -0.85
CA SER A 144 -11.63 5.74 -2.02
C SER A 144 -12.42 5.61 -3.32
N ALA A 145 -13.39 4.70 -3.36
CA ALA A 145 -14.28 4.53 -4.50
C ALA A 145 -15.08 5.80 -4.83
N LEU A 146 -15.77 6.37 -3.84
CA LEU A 146 -16.55 7.60 -4.01
C LEU A 146 -15.67 8.79 -4.43
N LEU A 147 -14.49 8.93 -3.83
CA LEU A 147 -13.58 10.03 -4.15
C LEU A 147 -12.97 9.88 -5.55
N TRP A 148 -12.71 8.64 -6.00
CA TRP A 148 -12.24 8.36 -7.34
C TRP A 148 -13.30 8.67 -8.40
N GLU A 149 -14.58 8.32 -8.16
CA GLU A 149 -15.67 8.53 -9.11
C GLU A 149 -15.75 9.99 -9.58
N VAL A 150 -15.59 10.94 -8.65
CA VAL A 150 -15.61 12.37 -8.94
C VAL A 150 -14.25 12.95 -9.38
N ASN A 151 -13.17 12.16 -9.38
CA ASN A 151 -11.80 12.57 -9.75
C ASN A 151 -11.06 11.58 -10.68
N LYS A 152 -11.80 10.77 -11.44
CA LYS A 152 -11.25 9.63 -12.20
C LYS A 152 -10.20 9.99 -13.26
N ASP A 153 -10.20 11.24 -13.72
CA ASP A 153 -9.24 11.76 -14.69
C ASP A 153 -7.85 12.00 -14.08
N LYS A 154 -7.77 12.22 -12.76
CA LYS A 154 -6.55 12.60 -12.05
C LYS A 154 -6.07 11.58 -11.03
N THR A 155 -6.95 10.67 -10.64
CA THR A 155 -6.69 9.71 -9.56
C THR A 155 -6.77 8.27 -10.03
N VAL A 156 -6.10 7.38 -9.31
CA VAL A 156 -6.12 5.93 -9.52
C VAL A 156 -6.32 5.28 -8.17
N ILE A 157 -7.21 4.29 -8.08
CA ILE A 157 -7.43 3.51 -6.86
C ILE A 157 -6.26 2.55 -6.66
N CYS A 158 -5.83 2.44 -5.40
CA CYS A 158 -4.91 1.43 -4.93
C CYS A 158 -5.56 0.64 -3.80
N THR A 159 -5.27 -0.66 -3.74
CA THR A 159 -5.59 -1.52 -2.60
C THR A 159 -4.37 -2.36 -2.22
N GLY A 160 -4.31 -2.74 -0.95
CA GLY A 160 -3.24 -3.52 -0.36
C GLY A 160 -3.20 -3.31 1.14
N TYR A 161 -2.04 -2.93 1.67
CA TYR A 161 -1.77 -2.79 3.10
C TYR A 161 -1.11 -1.46 3.42
N ALA A 162 -1.44 -0.89 4.57
CA ALA A 162 -0.79 0.33 5.05
C ALA A 162 -0.25 0.15 6.47
N LEU A 163 0.97 0.65 6.69
CA LEU A 163 1.67 0.61 7.97
C LEU A 163 1.19 1.76 8.85
N SER A 164 0.81 1.43 10.07
CA SER A 164 0.31 2.38 11.06
C SER A 164 1.37 2.70 12.11
N ALA A 165 1.12 3.74 12.91
CA ALA A 165 2.06 4.22 13.93
C ALA A 165 2.39 3.20 15.04
N ASP A 166 1.60 2.13 15.16
CA ASP A 166 1.77 1.02 16.10
C ASP A 166 2.56 -0.16 15.52
N GLY A 167 3.14 0.00 14.34
CA GLY A 167 3.95 -1.04 13.70
C GLY A 167 3.17 -2.12 12.96
N MET A 168 1.84 -2.03 12.93
CA MET A 168 0.99 -3.01 12.26
C MET A 168 0.60 -2.57 10.85
N TRP A 169 0.79 -3.48 9.90
CA TRP A 169 0.23 -3.40 8.56
C TRP A 169 -1.22 -3.88 8.56
N ARG A 170 -2.11 -3.09 7.96
CA ARG A 170 -3.55 -3.40 7.87
C ARG A 170 -4.02 -3.28 6.44
N GLN A 171 -4.96 -4.13 6.04
CA GLN A 171 -5.61 -4.00 4.74
C GLN A 171 -6.17 -2.58 4.58
N HIS A 172 -5.93 -1.97 3.43
CA HIS A 172 -6.24 -0.57 3.21
C HIS A 172 -6.41 -0.25 1.74
N SER A 173 -7.19 0.79 1.46
CA SER A 173 -7.37 1.35 0.13
C SER A 173 -7.16 2.87 0.17
N TRP A 174 -6.54 3.41 -0.88
CA TRP A 174 -6.21 4.83 -1.02
C TRP A 174 -6.21 5.22 -2.50
N LEU A 175 -6.01 6.52 -2.79
CA LEU A 175 -5.81 6.97 -4.17
C LEU A 175 -4.38 7.44 -4.41
N ILE A 176 -3.96 7.37 -5.66
CA ILE A 176 -2.80 8.09 -6.18
C ILE A 176 -3.27 9.26 -7.04
N HIS A 177 -3.04 10.49 -6.57
CA HIS A 177 -3.22 11.69 -7.37
C HIS A 177 -2.02 11.88 -8.31
N ARG A 178 -2.26 11.66 -9.60
CA ARG A 178 -1.25 11.80 -10.67
C ARG A 178 -1.09 13.26 -11.05
N LYS A 179 -0.12 13.96 -10.44
CA LYS A 179 0.21 15.35 -10.83
C LYS A 179 1.30 15.35 -11.92
N PRO A 180 1.37 16.40 -12.77
CA PRO A 180 2.35 16.48 -13.86
C PRO A 180 3.80 16.27 -13.42
N ARG A 181 4.12 16.66 -12.19
CA ARG A 181 5.48 16.58 -11.63
C ARG A 181 5.62 15.64 -10.45
N SER A 182 4.59 14.99 -9.93
CA SER A 182 4.76 14.02 -8.84
C SER A 182 3.44 13.39 -8.48
N ASN A 183 3.47 12.11 -8.18
CA ASN A 183 2.34 11.45 -7.56
C ASN A 183 2.30 11.75 -6.07
N ARG A 184 1.09 11.72 -5.50
CA ARG A 184 0.85 11.78 -4.06
C ARG A 184 -0.22 10.79 -3.67
N VAL A 185 -0.04 10.16 -2.52
CA VAL A 185 -1.10 9.40 -1.87
C VAL A 185 -2.20 10.37 -1.45
N VAL A 186 -3.45 9.96 -1.62
CA VAL A 186 -4.61 10.58 -1.01
C VAL A 186 -5.17 9.60 0.00
N GLU A 187 -5.10 9.98 1.27
CA GLU A 187 -5.56 9.17 2.41
C GLU A 187 -6.92 9.68 2.89
N THR A 188 -7.87 8.77 3.08
CA THR A 188 -9.26 9.12 3.37
C THR A 188 -9.67 8.88 4.82
N THR A 189 -8.88 8.16 5.59
CA THR A 189 -9.18 7.76 6.98
C THR A 189 -8.18 8.41 7.95
N GLU A 190 -7.09 7.70 8.22
CA GLU A 190 -6.05 8.08 9.16
C GLU A 190 -4.67 8.11 8.50
N PRO A 191 -3.75 9.00 8.93
CA PRO A 191 -2.39 9.02 8.42
C PRO A 191 -1.68 7.67 8.60
N ARG A 192 -1.16 7.12 7.50
CA ARG A 192 -0.30 5.94 7.50
C ARG A 192 1.14 6.34 7.25
N ILE A 193 2.07 5.52 7.70
CA ILE A 193 3.52 5.72 7.50
C ILE A 193 3.91 5.26 6.08
N LEU A 194 3.42 4.09 5.70
CA LEU A 194 3.67 3.46 4.40
C LEU A 194 2.40 2.84 3.84
N TYR A 195 2.42 2.67 2.53
CA TYR A 195 1.42 1.92 1.79
C TYR A 195 2.14 0.92 0.88
N TYR A 196 1.64 -0.29 0.80
CA TYR A 196 2.09 -1.33 -0.11
C TYR A 196 0.90 -1.97 -0.78
N GLY A 197 0.88 -1.96 -2.10
CA GLY A 197 -0.24 -2.49 -2.86
C GLY A 197 -0.05 -2.22 -4.34
N PHE A 198 -1.07 -2.50 -5.14
CA PHE A 198 -1.02 -2.25 -6.57
C PHE A 198 -1.95 -1.10 -6.94
N ALA A 199 -1.60 -0.39 -8.01
CA ALA A 199 -2.47 0.60 -8.62
C ALA A 199 -3.32 -0.07 -9.71
N MET A 200 -4.63 0.16 -9.65
CA MET A 200 -5.62 -0.49 -10.50
C MET A 200 -5.65 0.12 -11.90
N THR A 201 -5.97 -0.71 -12.91
CA THR A 201 -6.35 -0.19 -14.24
C THR A 201 -7.69 0.55 -14.14
N PRO A 202 -8.07 1.35 -15.15
CA PRO A 202 -9.38 1.99 -15.17
C PRO A 202 -10.54 1.00 -14.98
N GLU A 203 -10.47 -0.17 -15.63
CA GLU A 203 -11.49 -1.21 -15.54
C GLU A 203 -11.57 -1.82 -14.13
N LEU A 204 -10.42 -2.01 -13.48
CA LEU A 204 -10.38 -2.46 -12.09
C LEU A 204 -10.87 -1.40 -11.11
N CYS A 205 -10.64 -0.11 -11.38
CA CYS A 205 -11.22 0.97 -10.57
C CYS A 205 -12.76 0.97 -10.69
N GLU A 206 -13.30 0.82 -11.90
CA GLU A 206 -14.75 0.72 -12.12
C GLU A 206 -15.36 -0.47 -11.38
N LYS A 207 -14.71 -1.64 -11.46
CA LYS A 207 -15.11 -2.82 -10.69
C LYS A 207 -15.02 -2.58 -9.18
N PHE A 208 -13.94 -1.96 -8.72
CA PHE A 208 -13.76 -1.67 -7.30
C PHE A 208 -14.87 -0.74 -6.79
N VAL A 209 -15.28 0.26 -7.58
CA VAL A 209 -16.43 1.10 -7.26
C VAL A 209 -17.70 0.27 -7.16
N SER A 210 -18.01 -0.57 -8.16
CA SER A 210 -19.23 -1.39 -8.13
C SER A 210 -19.30 -2.36 -6.95
N ASP A 211 -18.15 -2.82 -6.46
CA ASP A 211 -18.06 -3.77 -5.35
C ASP A 211 -18.12 -3.08 -3.97
N ASN A 212 -17.85 -1.78 -3.89
CA ASN A 212 -17.68 -1.04 -2.61
C ASN A 212 -18.62 0.16 -2.46
N VAL A 213 -19.37 0.50 -3.50
CA VAL A 213 -20.40 1.53 -3.50
C VAL A 213 -21.65 0.85 -4.02
N TRP A 214 -22.67 0.75 -3.14
CA TRP A 214 -23.98 0.10 -3.31
C TRP A 214 -24.03 -1.39 -2.94
#